data_AF-A0A2V1BJT8-F1
#
_entry.id   AF-A0A2V1BJT8-F1
#
_cell.length_a   1.000
_cell.length_b   1.000
_cell.length_c   1.000
_cell.angle_alpha   90.00
_cell.angle_beta   90.00
_cell.angle_gamma   90.00
#
_symmetry.space_group_name_H-M   'P 1'
#
loop_
_entity.id
_entity.type
_entity.pdbx_description
1 polymer ?
#
loop_
_entity_poly.entity_id
_entity_poly.type
_entity_poly.pdbx_seq_one_letter_code
_entity_poly.pdbx_strand_id
1 'polypeptide(L)'
;MLGGAAKGSFTRLDLDDATFEAYYIPLRNLIRERNLDGLDLDVEERMTLAGIIRLIDRLKSDFGNDFIITLAPVAAALMSERPEHNLSGFSYEALEVMRGKQIGWYNTQFYCGWGDLSKTDGYDFMVRRGFPADKIVIGMVTNPGNGSGWVPFELLQDVLITLKLRYPGFGGVMGWEYFNSLPGDRARPWEWAAFMTKTVRNGLPAAASSAPVPVVAPIMAKQNPFMMVDEDLKVKDDAPVPKEFEYYSDGSIAE
;
A
#
# COMPACT_ATOMS: atom_id res chain seq x y z
N MET A 1 7.43 -9.31 8.35
CA MET A 1 5.98 -9.54 8.24
C MET A 1 5.68 -10.95 8.71
N LEU A 2 4.66 -11.14 9.53
CA LEU A 2 4.11 -12.43 9.94
C LEU A 2 2.70 -12.58 9.37
N GLY A 3 2.38 -13.75 8.81
CA GLY A 3 1.05 -14.07 8.29
C GLY A 3 0.88 -13.71 6.81
N GLY A 4 -0.02 -12.77 6.53
CA GLY A 4 -0.49 -12.42 5.20
C GLY A 4 -1.51 -13.41 4.63
N ALA A 5 -1.68 -13.37 3.31
CA ALA A 5 -2.70 -14.14 2.59
C ALA A 5 -2.70 -15.66 2.88
N ALA A 6 -1.54 -16.23 3.19
CA ALA A 6 -1.40 -17.63 3.61
C ALA A 6 -1.83 -17.81 5.07
N LYS A 7 -3.11 -18.17 5.25
CA LYS A 7 -3.75 -18.33 6.57
C LYS A 7 -3.11 -19.43 7.43
N GLY A 8 -3.28 -19.28 8.74
CA GLY A 8 -3.00 -20.28 9.76
C GLY A 8 -2.00 -19.83 10.82
N SER A 9 -1.37 -18.67 10.66
CA SER A 9 -0.42 -18.13 11.65
C SER A 9 -1.18 -17.60 12.88
N PHE A 10 -2.16 -16.73 12.66
CA PHE A 10 -2.91 -16.09 13.74
C PHE A 10 -3.93 -17.04 14.35
N THR A 11 -4.53 -17.94 13.56
CA THR A 11 -5.38 -19.00 14.10
C THR A 11 -4.65 -19.80 15.19
N ARG A 12 -3.36 -20.13 15.01
CA ARG A 12 -2.56 -20.85 15.99
C ARG A 12 -2.19 -20.02 17.22
N LEU A 13 -1.98 -18.71 17.02
CA LEU A 13 -1.65 -17.76 18.08
C LEU A 13 -2.88 -17.25 18.86
N ASP A 14 -4.08 -17.69 18.50
CA ASP A 14 -5.34 -17.29 19.12
C ASP A 14 -5.99 -18.41 19.97
N LEU A 15 -5.29 -19.53 20.15
CA LEU A 15 -5.74 -20.69 20.93
C LEU A 15 -5.36 -20.56 22.43
N ASP A 16 -5.47 -21.66 23.16
CA ASP A 16 -5.09 -21.76 24.58
C ASP A 16 -3.60 -21.43 24.82
N ASP A 17 -3.22 -21.17 26.07
CA ASP A 17 -1.87 -20.73 26.41
C ASP A 17 -0.79 -21.75 26.08
N ALA A 18 -1.05 -23.05 26.21
CA ALA A 18 -0.06 -24.08 25.89
C ALA A 18 0.22 -24.10 24.38
N THR A 19 -0.85 -24.03 23.57
CA THR A 19 -0.72 -23.95 22.10
C THR A 19 -0.10 -22.62 21.66
N PHE A 20 -0.48 -21.50 22.28
CA PHE A 20 0.12 -20.20 22.02
C PHE A 20 1.63 -20.24 22.22
N GLU A 21 2.11 -20.71 23.37
CA GLU A 21 3.55 -20.78 23.66
C GLU A 21 4.28 -21.73 22.70
N ALA A 22 3.67 -22.85 22.32
CA ALA A 22 4.26 -23.79 21.36
C ALA A 22 4.55 -23.15 19.98
N TYR A 23 3.72 -22.18 19.55
CA TYR A 23 3.93 -21.46 18.29
C TYR A 23 4.65 -20.11 18.45
N TYR A 24 4.46 -19.42 19.57
CA TYR A 24 5.09 -18.14 19.86
C TYR A 24 6.58 -18.27 20.16
N ILE A 25 7.00 -19.30 20.90
CA ILE A 25 8.42 -19.47 21.28
C ILE A 25 9.33 -19.63 20.05
N PRO A 26 9.01 -20.47 19.04
CA PRO A 26 9.80 -20.54 17.81
C PRO A 26 9.86 -19.20 17.07
N LEU A 27 8.74 -18.47 16.97
CA LEU A 27 8.70 -17.13 16.37
C LEU A 27 9.62 -16.15 17.11
N ARG A 28 9.52 -16.10 18.45
CA ARG A 28 10.38 -15.26 19.29
C ARG A 28 11.86 -15.59 19.10
N ASN A 29 12.19 -16.87 19.06
CA ASN A 29 13.57 -17.31 18.86
C ASN A 29 14.09 -16.89 17.48
N LEU A 30 13.27 -17.00 16.44
CA LEU A 30 13.60 -16.50 15.10
C LEU A 30 13.87 -14.99 15.09
N ILE A 31 13.01 -14.20 15.74
CA ILE A 31 13.18 -12.74 15.86
C ILE A 31 14.53 -12.40 16.53
N ARG A 32 14.89 -13.12 17.60
CA ARG A 32 16.18 -12.96 18.29
C ARG A 32 17.36 -13.38 17.42
N GLU A 33 17.27 -14.56 16.80
CA GLU A 33 18.33 -15.15 16.00
C GLU A 33 18.64 -14.30 14.75
N ARG A 34 17.63 -13.65 14.18
CA ARG A 34 17.77 -12.77 13.01
C ARG A 34 17.93 -11.30 13.38
N ASN A 35 17.89 -10.95 14.66
CA ASN A 35 17.98 -9.59 15.18
C ASN A 35 17.04 -8.62 14.44
N LEU A 36 15.76 -8.99 14.33
CA LEU A 36 14.77 -8.13 13.69
C LEU A 36 14.43 -6.97 14.63
N ASP A 37 14.39 -5.75 14.09
CA ASP A 37 14.04 -4.54 14.87
C ASP A 37 12.53 -4.45 15.18
N GLY A 38 11.73 -5.24 14.48
CA GLY A 38 10.29 -5.23 14.60
C GLY A 38 9.57 -6.32 13.83
N LEU A 39 8.25 -6.33 13.97
CA LEU A 39 7.36 -7.26 13.28
C LEU A 39 6.08 -6.55 12.83
N ASP A 40 5.80 -6.65 11.54
CA ASP A 40 4.50 -6.34 10.96
C ASP A 40 3.58 -7.56 11.09
N LEU A 41 2.44 -7.37 11.75
CA LEU A 41 1.41 -8.39 11.97
C LEU A 41 0.32 -8.22 10.89
N ASP A 42 0.50 -8.90 9.77
CA ASP A 42 -0.38 -8.83 8.61
C ASP A 42 -1.52 -9.84 8.73
N VAL A 43 -2.55 -9.47 9.51
CA VAL A 43 -3.64 -10.37 9.91
C VAL A 43 -4.71 -10.49 8.83
N GLU A 44 -4.54 -11.41 7.88
CA GLU A 44 -5.51 -11.69 6.80
C GLU A 44 -6.39 -12.94 7.06
N GLU A 45 -6.61 -13.25 8.33
CA GLU A 45 -7.53 -14.28 8.81
C GLU A 45 -8.22 -13.81 10.10
N ARG A 46 -9.37 -14.40 10.46
CA ARG A 46 -10.06 -14.01 11.69
C ARG A 46 -9.22 -14.35 12.92
N MET A 47 -8.98 -13.34 13.76
CA MET A 47 -8.33 -13.45 15.07
C MET A 47 -9.15 -12.67 16.10
N THR A 48 -9.21 -13.15 17.34
CA THR A 48 -9.89 -12.40 18.42
C THR A 48 -9.09 -11.15 18.82
N LEU A 49 -9.80 -10.15 19.34
CA LEU A 49 -9.17 -8.96 19.92
C LEU A 49 -8.25 -9.33 21.09
N ALA A 50 -8.65 -10.31 21.91
CA ALA A 50 -7.86 -10.79 23.03
C ALA A 50 -6.55 -11.45 22.56
N GLY A 51 -6.60 -12.25 21.49
CA GLY A 51 -5.42 -12.90 20.91
C GLY A 51 -4.41 -11.91 20.35
N ILE A 52 -4.86 -10.91 19.56
CA ILE A 52 -3.92 -9.91 19.02
C ILE A 52 -3.31 -9.05 20.13
N ILE A 53 -4.10 -8.70 21.16
CA ILE A 53 -3.60 -7.99 22.34
C ILE A 53 -2.55 -8.84 23.07
N ARG A 54 -2.82 -10.13 23.30
CA ARG A 54 -1.87 -11.06 23.92
C ARG A 54 -0.56 -11.11 23.13
N LEU A 55 -0.62 -11.21 21.80
CA LEU A 55 0.56 -11.24 20.94
C LEU A 55 1.38 -9.94 21.04
N ILE A 56 0.72 -8.78 20.95
CA ILE A 56 1.38 -7.46 21.08
C ILE A 56 2.04 -7.32 22.45
N ASP A 57 1.33 -7.67 23.52
CA ASP A 57 1.84 -7.59 24.89
C ASP A 57 3.05 -8.50 25.09
N ARG A 58 3.02 -9.73 24.54
CA ARG A 58 4.17 -10.64 24.64
C ARG A 58 5.37 -10.17 23.83
N LEU A 59 5.17 -9.63 22.63
CA LEU A 59 6.25 -9.03 21.84
C LEU A 59 6.89 -7.85 22.60
N LYS A 60 6.10 -6.92 23.13
CA LYS A 60 6.65 -5.80 23.92
C LYS A 60 7.34 -6.25 25.21
N SER A 61 6.80 -7.26 25.89
CA SER A 61 7.41 -7.83 27.08
C SER A 61 8.77 -8.48 26.78
N ASP A 62 8.88 -9.21 25.66
CA ASP A 62 10.06 -10.02 25.37
C ASP A 62 11.16 -9.24 24.62
N PHE A 63 10.83 -8.11 23.95
CA PHE A 63 11.74 -7.31 23.13
C PHE A 63 11.85 -5.83 23.54
N GLY A 64 11.01 -5.35 24.47
CA GLY A 64 11.02 -3.98 24.95
C GLY A 64 10.19 -2.99 24.12
N ASN A 65 10.14 -1.74 24.58
CA ASN A 65 9.30 -0.71 23.96
C ASN A 65 9.80 -0.25 22.59
N ASP A 66 11.11 -0.38 22.33
CA ASP A 66 11.74 0.03 21.07
C ASP A 66 11.47 -0.96 19.92
N PHE A 67 11.06 -2.20 20.23
CA PHE A 67 10.70 -3.19 19.23
C PHE A 67 9.49 -2.71 18.42
N ILE A 68 9.65 -2.53 17.12
CA ILE A 68 8.62 -1.95 16.26
C ILE A 68 7.51 -2.98 16.03
N ILE A 69 6.27 -2.62 16.37
CA ILE A 69 5.10 -3.42 16.04
C ILE A 69 4.23 -2.62 15.10
N THR A 70 3.91 -3.21 13.95
CA THR A 70 3.01 -2.62 12.97
C THR A 70 1.94 -3.65 12.62
N LEU A 71 0.84 -3.19 12.04
CA LEU A 71 -0.19 -4.06 11.47
C LEU A 71 -0.49 -3.59 10.05
N ALA A 72 -1.04 -4.47 9.22
CA ALA A 72 -1.39 -4.15 7.84
C ALA A 72 -2.91 -4.24 7.58
N PRO A 73 -3.74 -3.38 8.21
CA PRO A 73 -5.18 -3.37 7.95
C PRO A 73 -5.46 -3.05 6.48
N VAL A 74 -6.43 -3.76 5.90
CA VAL A 74 -7.11 -3.26 4.70
C VAL A 74 -7.75 -1.91 4.99
N ALA A 75 -7.68 -0.94 4.06
CA ALA A 75 -8.13 0.43 4.31
C ALA A 75 -9.58 0.49 4.83
N ALA A 76 -10.48 -0.32 4.27
CA ALA A 76 -11.87 -0.40 4.70
C ALA A 76 -12.03 -0.75 6.20
N ALA A 77 -11.10 -1.49 6.81
CA ALA A 77 -11.13 -1.85 8.23
C ALA A 77 -10.87 -0.65 9.17
N LEU A 78 -10.27 0.43 8.67
CA LEU A 78 -10.11 1.69 9.40
C LEU A 78 -11.24 2.70 9.11
N MET A 79 -12.08 2.42 8.12
CA MET A 79 -13.20 3.28 7.71
C MET A 79 -14.57 2.73 8.13
N SER A 80 -14.68 1.44 8.42
CA SER A 80 -15.95 0.76 8.64
C SER A 80 -15.91 -0.21 9.81
N GLU A 81 -16.99 -0.26 10.58
CA GLU A 81 -17.20 -1.25 11.65
C GLU A 81 -17.80 -2.56 11.13
N ARG A 82 -18.20 -2.58 9.85
CA ARG A 82 -18.83 -3.75 9.25
C ARG A 82 -17.84 -4.91 9.11
N PRO A 83 -18.15 -6.13 9.60
CA PRO A 83 -17.23 -7.26 9.58
C PRO A 83 -16.72 -7.64 8.19
N GLU A 84 -17.52 -7.46 7.13
CA GLU A 84 -17.14 -7.76 5.75
C GLU A 84 -16.08 -6.81 5.16
N HIS A 85 -15.83 -5.68 5.81
CA HIS A 85 -14.83 -4.69 5.41
C HIS A 85 -13.46 -4.93 6.08
N ASN A 86 -13.27 -6.08 6.73
CA ASN A 86 -12.10 -6.39 7.53
C ASN A 86 -11.72 -7.86 7.42
N LEU A 87 -10.44 -8.14 7.13
CA LEU A 87 -9.91 -9.50 7.05
C LEU A 87 -9.57 -10.09 8.43
N SER A 88 -9.21 -9.24 9.39
CA SER A 88 -8.56 -9.62 10.65
C SER A 88 -9.53 -10.08 11.74
N GLY A 89 -10.83 -9.87 11.58
CA GLY A 89 -11.87 -10.23 12.54
C GLY A 89 -12.02 -9.26 13.72
N PHE A 90 -10.93 -8.87 14.38
CA PHE A 90 -10.97 -7.88 15.48
C PHE A 90 -11.13 -6.44 14.96
N SER A 91 -11.68 -5.55 15.80
CA SER A 91 -11.79 -4.11 15.48
C SER A 91 -10.44 -3.39 15.67
N TYR A 92 -9.96 -2.74 14.62
CA TYR A 92 -8.75 -1.90 14.66
C TYR A 92 -8.94 -0.65 15.51
N GLU A 93 -10.15 -0.08 15.56
CA GLU A 93 -10.46 1.06 16.44
C GLU A 93 -10.37 0.66 17.91
N ALA A 94 -10.95 -0.49 18.28
CA ALA A 94 -10.82 -1.02 19.64
C ALA A 94 -9.34 -1.33 19.97
N LEU A 95 -8.60 -1.89 19.01
CA LEU A 95 -7.17 -2.16 19.19
C LEU A 95 -6.36 -0.87 19.40
N GLU A 96 -6.63 0.19 18.64
CA GLU A 96 -5.96 1.50 18.81
C GLU A 96 -6.24 2.10 20.18
N VAL A 97 -7.49 2.04 20.66
CA VAL A 97 -7.84 2.50 22.02
C VAL A 97 -7.09 1.72 23.10
N MET A 98 -6.98 0.39 22.95
CA MET A 98 -6.41 -0.47 23.99
C MET A 98 -4.89 -0.58 23.96
N ARG A 99 -4.28 -0.54 22.77
CA ARG A 99 -2.85 -0.82 22.54
C ARG A 99 -2.18 0.11 21.54
N GLY A 100 -2.80 1.23 21.18
CA GLY A 100 -2.23 2.17 20.22
C GLY A 100 -0.85 2.69 20.60
N LYS A 101 -0.53 2.81 21.90
CA LYS A 101 0.81 3.22 22.37
C LYS A 101 1.90 2.17 22.12
N GLN A 102 1.53 0.90 21.97
CA GLN A 102 2.44 -0.19 21.64
C GLN A 102 2.62 -0.39 20.14
N ILE A 103 1.75 0.20 19.32
CA ILE A 103 1.75 0.07 17.86
C ILE A 103 2.42 1.30 17.26
N GLY A 104 3.46 1.09 16.44
CA GLY A 104 4.15 2.16 15.74
C GLY A 104 3.25 2.84 14.70
N TRP A 105 2.75 2.07 13.74
CA TRP A 105 1.83 2.54 12.69
C TRP A 105 1.07 1.37 12.04
N TYR A 106 0.18 1.71 11.11
CA TYR A 106 -0.63 0.82 10.31
C TYR A 106 -0.25 0.93 8.83
N ASN A 107 0.27 -0.15 8.25
CA ASN A 107 0.55 -0.32 6.82
C ASN A 107 -0.77 -0.52 6.06
N THR A 108 -1.51 0.57 5.87
CA THR A 108 -2.93 0.55 5.49
C THR A 108 -3.08 0.26 4.00
N GLN A 109 -3.74 -0.85 3.65
CA GLN A 109 -3.79 -1.33 2.27
C GLN A 109 -4.90 -0.63 1.45
N PHE A 110 -4.52 0.30 0.56
CA PHE A 110 -5.44 1.02 -0.34
C PHE A 110 -5.56 0.36 -1.72
N TYR A 111 -5.63 -0.96 -1.76
CA TYR A 111 -5.67 -1.75 -2.99
C TYR A 111 -6.60 -2.96 -2.83
N CYS A 112 -6.72 -3.79 -3.88
CA CYS A 112 -7.58 -4.98 -3.90
C CYS A 112 -9.07 -4.72 -3.58
N GLY A 113 -9.56 -3.50 -3.87
CA GLY A 113 -10.95 -3.09 -3.60
C GLY A 113 -11.21 -2.63 -2.17
N TRP A 114 -10.21 -2.62 -1.30
CA TRP A 114 -10.35 -2.20 0.10
C TRP A 114 -10.17 -0.70 0.33
N GLY A 115 -9.62 0.00 -0.66
CA GLY A 115 -9.44 1.44 -0.63
C GLY A 115 -9.19 1.97 -2.03
N ASP A 116 -9.29 3.28 -2.17
CA ASP A 116 -9.07 3.99 -3.42
C ASP A 116 -8.08 5.12 -3.16
N LEU A 117 -6.92 5.06 -3.83
CA LEU A 117 -5.84 6.02 -3.71
C LEU A 117 -5.80 7.01 -4.89
N SER A 118 -6.83 7.05 -5.74
CA SER A 118 -6.99 8.08 -6.78
C SER A 118 -7.40 9.45 -6.21
N LYS A 119 -7.73 9.51 -4.90
CA LYS A 119 -8.22 10.69 -4.17
C LYS A 119 -7.89 10.60 -2.69
N THR A 120 -8.03 11.71 -1.96
CA THR A 120 -7.66 11.80 -0.53
C THR A 120 -8.73 11.31 0.43
N ASP A 121 -9.98 11.15 -0.03
CA ASP A 121 -11.17 10.97 0.81
C ASP A 121 -11.05 9.84 1.83
N GLY A 122 -10.50 8.68 1.43
CA GLY A 122 -10.34 7.53 2.33
C GLY A 122 -9.41 7.83 3.50
N TYR A 123 -8.25 8.44 3.21
CA TYR A 123 -7.30 8.86 4.24
C TYR A 123 -7.89 9.95 5.14
N ASP A 124 -8.55 10.97 4.55
CA ASP A 124 -9.21 12.03 5.29
C ASP A 124 -10.28 11.48 6.24
N PHE A 125 -11.02 10.45 5.79
CA PHE A 125 -12.05 9.80 6.59
C PHE A 125 -11.46 9.04 7.79
N MET A 126 -10.34 8.32 7.61
CA MET A 126 -9.64 7.64 8.71
C MET A 126 -9.18 8.62 9.79
N VAL A 127 -8.59 9.76 9.37
CA VAL A 127 -8.17 10.81 10.32
C VAL A 127 -9.38 11.39 11.06
N ARG A 128 -10.50 11.64 10.37
CA ARG A 128 -11.76 12.10 11.00
C ARG A 128 -12.36 11.09 11.98
N ARG A 129 -12.14 9.79 11.77
CA ARG A 129 -12.52 8.74 12.73
C ARG A 129 -11.63 8.70 13.97
N GLY A 130 -10.52 9.45 13.98
CA GLY A 130 -9.65 9.58 15.15
C GLY A 130 -8.35 8.78 15.06
N PHE A 131 -8.04 8.15 13.92
CA PHE A 131 -6.72 7.56 13.72
C PHE A 131 -5.67 8.67 13.57
N PRO A 132 -4.55 8.63 14.33
CA PRO A 132 -3.48 9.61 14.18
C PRO A 132 -2.84 9.52 12.80
N ALA A 133 -2.68 10.66 12.12
CA ALA A 133 -2.13 10.69 10.76
C ALA A 133 -0.70 10.11 10.66
N ASP A 134 0.08 10.21 11.75
CA ASP A 134 1.44 9.68 11.89
C ASP A 134 1.49 8.17 12.01
N LYS A 135 0.33 7.56 12.28
CA LYS A 135 0.15 6.12 12.33
C LYS A 135 -0.52 5.55 11.09
N ILE A 136 -0.94 6.35 10.13
CA ILE A 136 -1.52 5.86 8.88
C ILE A 136 -0.44 5.92 7.80
N VAL A 137 0.14 4.77 7.47
CA VAL A 137 1.02 4.59 6.32
C VAL A 137 0.19 4.13 5.13
N ILE A 138 0.34 4.80 3.99
CA ILE A 138 -0.38 4.47 2.77
C ILE A 138 0.30 3.29 2.07
N GLY A 139 -0.32 2.12 2.12
CA GLY A 139 0.07 0.92 1.36
C GLY A 139 -0.52 0.91 -0.05
N MET A 140 0.31 0.66 -1.04
CA MET A 140 -0.07 0.59 -2.46
C MET A 140 0.61 -0.58 -3.16
N VAL A 141 -0.01 -1.11 -4.21
CA VAL A 141 0.66 -2.07 -5.10
C VAL A 141 1.68 -1.33 -5.98
N THR A 142 2.90 -1.85 -6.08
CA THR A 142 3.99 -1.24 -6.86
C THR A 142 3.94 -1.61 -8.35
N ASN A 143 3.18 -2.64 -8.68
CA ASN A 143 2.96 -3.18 -10.01
C ASN A 143 1.52 -3.71 -10.11
N PRO A 144 0.77 -3.45 -11.21
CA PRO A 144 -0.59 -3.97 -11.39
C PRO A 144 -0.67 -5.50 -11.40
N GLY A 145 0.45 -6.21 -11.64
CA GLY A 145 0.52 -7.66 -11.50
C GLY A 145 0.46 -8.17 -10.06
N ASN A 146 0.66 -7.30 -9.06
CA ASN A 146 0.65 -7.68 -7.64
C ASN A 146 -0.75 -7.58 -7.00
N GLY A 147 -1.72 -6.97 -7.68
CA GLY A 147 -3.09 -6.79 -7.19
C GLY A 147 -3.84 -5.69 -7.95
N SER A 148 -5.15 -5.66 -7.80
CA SER A 148 -5.98 -4.60 -8.39
C SER A 148 -5.86 -3.29 -7.59
N GLY A 149 -6.24 -2.17 -8.19
CA GLY A 149 -6.16 -0.84 -7.55
C GLY A 149 -4.80 -0.16 -7.67
N TRP A 150 -3.96 -0.57 -8.63
CA TRP A 150 -2.76 0.17 -8.99
C TRP A 150 -3.13 1.57 -9.54
N VAL A 151 -2.39 2.59 -9.09
CA VAL A 151 -2.64 3.99 -9.44
C VAL A 151 -1.45 4.54 -10.24
N PRO A 152 -1.67 5.24 -11.36
CA PRO A 152 -0.61 5.93 -12.10
C PRO A 152 0.19 6.91 -11.25
N PHE A 153 1.49 7.01 -11.53
CA PHE A 153 2.44 7.78 -10.73
C PHE A 153 2.10 9.28 -10.64
N GLU A 154 1.59 9.87 -11.72
CA GLU A 154 1.22 11.28 -11.77
C GLU A 154 0.08 11.59 -10.81
N LEU A 155 -0.97 10.79 -10.86
CA LEU A 155 -2.12 10.93 -9.97
C LEU A 155 -1.73 10.67 -8.51
N LEU A 156 -0.93 9.63 -8.29
CA LEU A 156 -0.41 9.27 -6.99
C LEU A 156 0.42 10.41 -6.37
N GLN A 157 1.25 11.07 -7.18
CA GLN A 157 2.06 12.20 -6.72
C GLN A 157 1.19 13.33 -6.15
N ASP A 158 0.15 13.72 -6.87
CA ASP A 158 -0.74 14.81 -6.46
C ASP A 158 -1.48 14.48 -5.17
N VAL A 159 -1.97 13.24 -5.03
CA VAL A 159 -2.63 12.76 -3.81
C VAL A 159 -1.67 12.78 -2.61
N LEU A 160 -0.47 12.22 -2.75
CA LEU A 160 0.51 12.16 -1.66
C LEU A 160 0.97 13.54 -1.20
N ILE A 161 1.22 14.46 -2.15
CA ILE A 161 1.64 15.83 -1.81
C ILE A 161 0.51 16.57 -1.11
N THR A 162 -0.73 16.41 -1.57
CA THR A 162 -1.91 17.00 -0.94
C THR A 162 -2.07 16.51 0.50
N LEU A 163 -1.96 15.20 0.73
CA LEU A 163 -2.08 14.62 2.07
C LEU A 163 -0.96 15.07 2.99
N LYS A 164 0.28 15.08 2.51
CA LYS A 164 1.44 15.55 3.28
C LYS A 164 1.30 17.01 3.70
N LEU A 165 0.81 17.88 2.81
CA LEU A 165 0.59 19.30 3.13
C LEU A 165 -0.57 19.50 4.12
N ARG A 166 -1.61 18.67 4.02
CA ARG A 166 -2.79 18.74 4.88
C ARG A 166 -2.53 18.20 6.28
N TYR A 167 -1.71 17.15 6.41
CA TYR A 167 -1.42 16.48 7.66
C TYR A 167 0.08 16.54 7.97
N PRO A 168 0.54 17.47 8.82
CA PRO A 168 1.95 17.61 9.16
C PRO A 168 2.59 16.33 9.73
N GLY A 169 1.79 15.49 10.40
CA GLY A 169 2.20 14.18 10.87
C GLY A 169 1.99 13.07 9.84
N PHE A 170 2.05 13.31 8.53
CA PHE A 170 1.82 12.27 7.52
C PHE A 170 2.71 11.03 7.75
N GLY A 171 2.10 9.86 8.00
CA GLY A 171 2.81 8.63 8.40
C GLY A 171 3.73 8.04 7.33
N GLY A 172 3.45 8.27 6.04
CA GLY A 172 4.32 7.85 4.93
C GLY A 172 3.66 6.88 3.95
N VAL A 173 4.49 6.12 3.24
CA VAL A 173 4.07 5.17 2.20
C VAL A 173 4.75 3.81 2.36
N MET A 174 4.04 2.75 1.95
CA MET A 174 4.52 1.37 1.85
C MET A 174 4.19 0.83 0.44
N GLY A 175 5.08 0.03 -0.13
CA GLY A 175 4.90 -0.56 -1.46
C GLY A 175 4.87 -2.08 -1.43
N TRP A 176 3.79 -2.68 -1.94
CA TRP A 176 3.62 -4.11 -2.17
C TRP A 176 3.85 -4.49 -3.65
N GLU A 177 4.99 -5.04 -4.05
CA GLU A 177 6.21 -5.34 -3.29
C GLU A 177 7.46 -4.99 -4.10
N TYR A 178 8.65 -5.17 -3.54
CA TYR A 178 9.87 -4.62 -4.11
C TYR A 178 10.22 -5.16 -5.51
N PHE A 179 10.32 -6.47 -5.68
CA PHE A 179 11.15 -7.08 -6.74
C PHE A 179 10.76 -6.74 -8.19
N ASN A 180 9.50 -6.36 -8.45
CA ASN A 180 8.96 -6.01 -9.77
C ASN A 180 8.36 -4.60 -9.80
N SER A 181 8.79 -3.73 -8.88
CA SER A 181 8.22 -2.38 -8.76
C SER A 181 8.44 -1.56 -10.03
N LEU A 182 7.37 -0.97 -10.56
CA LEU A 182 7.46 0.01 -11.65
C LEU A 182 8.10 1.32 -11.15
N PRO A 183 8.72 2.14 -12.01
CA PRO A 183 8.82 2.01 -13.47
C PRO A 183 9.94 1.08 -13.96
N GLY A 184 10.88 0.72 -13.09
CA GLY A 184 12.05 -0.06 -13.48
C GLY A 184 11.82 -1.57 -13.61
N ASP A 185 10.68 -2.06 -13.10
CA ASP A 185 10.32 -3.48 -13.00
C ASP A 185 11.48 -4.29 -12.40
N ARG A 186 11.62 -5.58 -12.74
CA ARG A 186 12.69 -6.46 -12.25
C ARG A 186 14.11 -5.96 -12.51
N ALA A 187 14.32 -5.13 -13.54
CA ALA A 187 15.65 -4.63 -13.88
C ALA A 187 16.10 -3.51 -12.93
N ARG A 188 15.18 -2.63 -12.52
CA ARG A 188 15.48 -1.47 -11.67
C ARG A 188 14.35 -1.20 -10.65
N PRO A 189 14.01 -2.17 -9.78
CA PRO A 189 12.86 -2.06 -8.87
C PRO A 189 13.00 -0.90 -7.86
N TRP A 190 14.25 -0.50 -7.58
CA TRP A 190 14.58 0.64 -6.71
C TRP A 190 14.07 1.99 -7.24
N GLU A 191 13.73 2.11 -8.52
CA GLU A 191 13.22 3.37 -9.09
C GLU A 191 11.90 3.81 -8.47
N TRP A 192 11.08 2.86 -8.01
CA TRP A 192 9.88 3.14 -7.24
C TRP A 192 10.20 3.91 -5.95
N ALA A 193 11.17 3.42 -5.19
CA ALA A 193 11.58 4.03 -3.93
C ALA A 193 12.23 5.40 -4.16
N ALA A 194 12.98 5.57 -5.26
CA ALA A 194 13.52 6.87 -5.67
C ALA A 194 12.41 7.87 -5.98
N PHE A 195 11.37 7.45 -6.70
CA PHE A 195 10.19 8.28 -6.96
C PHE A 195 9.48 8.67 -5.65
N MET A 196 9.17 7.71 -4.78
CA MET A 196 8.51 7.99 -3.49
C MET A 196 9.34 8.92 -2.60
N THR A 197 10.66 8.76 -2.59
CA THR A 197 11.57 9.65 -1.86
C THR A 197 11.45 11.09 -2.37
N LYS A 198 11.48 11.29 -3.69
CA LYS A 198 11.31 12.62 -4.30
C LYS A 198 9.96 13.23 -3.93
N THR A 199 8.88 12.47 -4.05
CA THR A 199 7.51 12.92 -3.79
C THR A 199 7.27 13.22 -2.32
N VAL A 200 7.58 12.26 -1.44
CA VAL A 200 7.22 12.31 -0.02
C VAL A 200 8.24 13.09 0.82
N ARG A 201 9.55 13.07 0.52
CA ARG A 201 10.52 13.87 1.30
C ARG A 201 10.64 15.29 0.77
N ASN A 202 10.87 15.44 -0.53
CA ASN A 202 11.25 16.73 -1.11
C ASN A 202 10.04 17.59 -1.49
N GLY A 203 8.84 17.00 -1.64
CA GLY A 203 7.66 17.68 -2.17
C GLY A 203 7.85 18.11 -3.63
N LEU A 204 6.89 18.85 -4.19
CA LEU A 204 7.15 19.58 -5.43
C LEU A 204 8.41 20.43 -5.21
N PRO A 205 9.35 20.51 -6.18
CA PRO A 205 10.30 21.62 -6.17
C PRO A 205 9.49 22.89 -5.99
N ALA A 206 9.85 23.75 -5.03
CA ALA A 206 9.29 25.09 -5.00
C ALA A 206 9.39 25.60 -6.42
N ALA A 207 8.25 25.94 -7.05
CA ALA A 207 8.24 26.47 -8.40
C ALA A 207 9.33 27.53 -8.41
N ALA A 208 10.42 27.29 -9.16
CA ALA A 208 11.49 28.25 -9.25
C ALA A 208 10.80 29.56 -9.57
N SER A 209 10.89 30.54 -8.65
CA SER A 209 10.30 31.85 -8.82
C SER A 209 10.59 32.25 -10.24
N SER A 210 9.57 32.26 -11.09
CA SER A 210 9.74 32.56 -12.49
C SER A 210 10.29 33.98 -12.52
N ALA A 211 11.58 34.10 -12.84
CA ALA A 211 12.14 35.38 -13.21
C ALA A 211 11.22 35.92 -14.32
N PRO A 212 10.81 37.20 -14.27
CA PRO A 212 9.87 37.74 -15.22
C PRO A 212 10.42 37.52 -16.63
N VAL A 213 9.71 36.70 -17.40
CA VAL A 213 10.01 36.47 -18.81
C VAL A 213 9.82 37.81 -19.52
N PRO A 214 10.83 38.35 -20.21
CA PRO A 214 10.62 39.56 -21.00
C PRO A 214 9.61 39.27 -22.10
N VAL A 215 8.58 40.10 -22.16
CA VAL A 215 7.52 40.04 -23.17
C VAL A 215 8.14 40.24 -24.54
N VAL A 216 8.25 39.17 -25.33
CA VAL A 216 8.59 39.27 -26.75
C VAL A 216 7.28 39.34 -27.54
N ALA A 217 7.17 40.36 -28.39
CA ALA A 217 6.02 40.64 -29.24
C ALA A 217 5.67 39.46 -30.17
N PRO A 218 4.39 39.28 -30.54
CA PRO A 218 3.93 38.09 -31.24
C PRO A 218 4.47 38.04 -32.68
N ILE A 219 5.20 36.98 -33.00
CA ILE A 219 5.49 36.58 -34.37
C ILE A 219 4.28 35.78 -34.88
N MET A 220 3.64 36.26 -35.95
CA MET A 220 2.58 35.53 -36.65
C MET A 220 3.13 34.19 -37.16
N ALA A 221 2.66 33.08 -36.58
CA ALA A 221 2.96 31.74 -37.07
C ALA A 221 1.98 31.35 -38.18
N LYS A 222 2.53 31.04 -39.35
CA LYS A 222 1.82 30.37 -40.46
C LYS A 222 1.36 28.98 -39.99
N GLN A 223 0.12 28.62 -40.33
CA GLN A 223 -0.47 27.31 -40.07
C GLN A 223 0.33 26.18 -40.75
N ASN A 224 0.62 25.12 -39.99
CA ASN A 224 1.05 23.83 -40.54
C ASN A 224 -0.18 23.04 -41.02
N PRO A 225 -0.14 22.34 -42.18
CA PRO A 225 -1.34 21.89 -42.88
C PRO A 225 -1.72 20.41 -42.66
N PHE A 226 -1.35 19.78 -41.56
CA PHE A 226 -1.66 18.36 -41.32
C PHE A 226 -2.41 18.13 -40.02
N MET A 227 -3.69 18.52 -40.02
CA MET A 227 -4.74 17.92 -39.20
C MET A 227 -6.02 17.96 -40.03
N MET A 228 -6.24 16.94 -40.85
CA MET A 228 -7.58 16.61 -41.33
C MET A 228 -8.15 15.59 -40.35
N VAL A 229 -9.17 16.02 -39.61
CA VAL A 229 -10.04 15.15 -38.84
C VAL A 229 -11.06 14.61 -39.85
N ASP A 230 -11.01 13.31 -40.13
CA ASP A 230 -12.10 12.66 -40.86
C ASP A 230 -13.33 12.65 -39.94
N GLU A 231 -14.29 13.51 -40.25
CA GLU A 231 -15.67 13.35 -39.84
C GLU A 231 -16.31 12.25 -40.72
N ASP A 232 -17.09 11.38 -40.08
CA ASP A 232 -17.91 10.30 -40.65
C ASP A 232 -17.24 8.94 -40.94
N LEU A 233 -17.26 8.07 -39.92
CA LEU A 233 -17.52 6.64 -40.11
C LEU A 233 -18.60 6.14 -39.14
N LYS A 234 -19.84 6.08 -39.64
CA LYS A 234 -20.87 5.20 -39.09
C LYS A 234 -20.46 3.75 -39.37
N VAL A 235 -19.78 3.11 -38.43
CA VAL A 235 -19.60 1.65 -38.44
C VAL A 235 -20.55 1.07 -37.40
N LYS A 236 -21.64 0.47 -37.89
CA LYS A 236 -22.41 -0.53 -37.17
C LYS A 236 -21.64 -1.84 -37.34
N ASP A 237 -20.98 -2.30 -36.29
CA ASP A 237 -20.75 -3.71 -35.91
C ASP A 237 -19.54 -3.77 -34.95
N ASP A 238 -19.66 -4.59 -33.90
CA ASP A 238 -18.62 -4.79 -32.89
C ASP A 238 -17.35 -5.42 -33.49
N ALA A 239 -16.19 -5.08 -32.91
CA ALA A 239 -14.91 -5.65 -33.31
C ALA A 239 -14.92 -7.18 -33.20
N PRO A 240 -14.41 -7.92 -34.21
CA PRO A 240 -14.46 -9.37 -34.19
C PRO A 240 -13.56 -9.95 -33.09
N VAL A 241 -14.09 -10.94 -32.37
CA VAL A 241 -13.37 -11.69 -31.33
C VAL A 241 -12.20 -12.46 -31.99
N PRO A 242 -10.98 -12.40 -31.42
CA PRO A 242 -9.83 -13.16 -31.94
C PRO A 242 -10.11 -14.66 -31.96
N LYS A 243 -9.69 -15.34 -33.03
CA LYS A 243 -9.74 -16.81 -33.11
C LYS A 243 -8.69 -17.43 -32.20
N GLU A 244 -8.94 -18.67 -31.77
CA GLU A 244 -7.97 -19.48 -31.03
C GLU A 244 -6.62 -19.52 -31.75
N PHE A 245 -5.55 -19.30 -30.99
CA PHE A 245 -4.17 -19.38 -31.45
C PHE A 245 -3.40 -20.33 -30.51
N GLU A 246 -2.54 -21.17 -31.08
CA GLU A 246 -1.74 -22.11 -30.31
C GLU A 246 -0.57 -21.41 -29.62
N TYR A 247 -0.31 -21.82 -28.38
CA TYR A 247 0.84 -21.40 -27.59
C TYR A 247 2.04 -22.29 -27.96
N TYR A 248 3.09 -21.71 -28.54
CA TYR A 248 4.38 -22.38 -28.66
C TYR A 248 5.25 -22.00 -27.46
N SER A 249 5.44 -22.92 -26.52
CA SER A 249 6.44 -22.80 -25.48
C SER A 249 7.77 -23.32 -26.01
N ASP A 250 8.78 -22.46 -26.11
CA ASP A 250 10.16 -22.86 -26.39
C ASP A 250 10.69 -23.74 -25.26
N GLY A 251 10.82 -25.05 -25.48
CA GLY A 251 11.39 -25.91 -24.45
C GLY A 251 11.21 -27.42 -24.59
N SER A 252 11.40 -27.99 -25.78
CA SER A 252 11.69 -29.43 -25.89
C SER A 252 12.59 -29.71 -27.10
N ILE A 253 13.88 -29.43 -26.94
CA ILE A 253 14.89 -30.15 -27.71
C ILE A 253 15.20 -31.41 -26.90
N ALA A 254 14.74 -32.55 -27.39
CA ALA A 254 15.12 -33.86 -26.92
C ALA A 254 16.53 -34.19 -27.40
N GLU A 255 17.35 -34.73 -26.50
CA GLU A 255 18.22 -35.88 -26.82
C GLU A 255 17.60 -37.12 -26.20
#